data_AF-A0AA42T4F5-F1
#
_entry.id   AF-A0AA42T4F5-F1
#
_cell.length_a   1.000
_cell.length_b   1.000
_cell.length_c   1.000
_cell.angle_alpha   90.00
_cell.angle_beta   90.00
_cell.angle_gamma   90.00
#
_symmetry.space_group_name_H-M   'P 1'
#
loop_
_entity.id
_entity.type
_entity.pdbx_description
1 polymer ?
#
loop_
_entity_poly.entity_id
_entity_poly.type
_entity_poly.pdbx_seq_one_letter_code
_entity_poly.pdbx_strand_id
1 'polypeptide(L)'
;MTSLDLLGITLGFQTWAEPRGYDMATDAEGTFLNLETRSAWLGYLAAHGEDGCKPVGQQLYARMRPGGRYAHQTDKLFPVRVGKAPYDDYVVHGGPGGVYALRDVHFFVLVDGKPMRLDGKPINAR
;
A
#
# COMPACT_ATOMS: atom_id res chain seq x y z
N MET A 1 2.72 -16.28 13.49
CA MET A 1 2.00 -15.07 13.97
C MET A 1 2.15 -14.86 15.49
N THR A 2 2.55 -13.66 15.95
CA THR A 2 2.59 -13.37 17.40
C THR A 2 1.20 -12.97 17.92
N SER A 3 0.98 -13.08 19.24
CA SER A 3 -0.28 -12.62 19.87
C SER A 3 -0.54 -11.13 19.63
N LEU A 4 0.50 -10.31 19.55
CA LEU A 4 0.39 -8.87 19.26
C LEU A 4 -0.04 -8.61 17.81
N ASP A 5 0.46 -9.39 16.85
CA ASP A 5 0.07 -9.26 15.44
C ASP A 5 -1.41 -9.57 15.25
N LEU A 6 -1.90 -10.65 15.88
CA LEU A 6 -3.31 -11.02 15.85
C LEU A 6 -4.19 -9.91 16.43
N LEU A 7 -3.77 -9.33 17.55
CA LEU A 7 -4.50 -8.25 18.22
C LEU A 7 -4.57 -6.99 17.34
N GLY A 8 -3.47 -6.64 16.66
CA GLY A 8 -3.44 -5.53 15.71
C GLY A 8 -4.37 -5.75 14.51
N ILE A 9 -4.41 -6.98 13.97
CA ILE A 9 -5.30 -7.33 12.85
C ILE A 9 -6.77 -7.28 13.29
N THR A 10 -7.10 -7.80 14.48
CA THR A 10 -8.47 -7.75 15.03
C THR A 10 -8.95 -6.31 15.23
N LEU A 11 -8.13 -5.45 15.84
CA LEU A 11 -8.48 -4.04 16.04
C LEU A 11 -8.63 -3.28 14.71
N GLY A 12 -7.77 -3.58 13.74
CA GLY A 12 -7.85 -3.03 12.38
C GLY A 12 -9.14 -3.43 11.67
N PHE A 13 -9.56 -4.69 11.82
CA PHE A 13 -10.83 -5.16 11.27
C PHE A 13 -12.03 -4.47 11.92
N GLN A 14 -12.07 -4.35 13.25
CA GLN A 14 -13.15 -3.64 13.96
C GLN A 14 -13.27 -2.19 13.47
N THR A 15 -12.15 -1.47 13.39
CA THR A 15 -12.10 -0.08 12.89
C THR A 15 -12.64 0.04 11.45
N TRP A 16 -12.43 -0.98 10.62
CA TRP A 16 -12.95 -1.03 9.25
C TRP A 16 -14.42 -1.45 9.19
N ALA A 17 -14.85 -2.40 10.02
CA ALA A 17 -16.15 -3.06 9.93
C ALA A 17 -17.27 -2.30 10.67
N GLU A 18 -17.01 -1.75 11.85
CA GLU A 18 -17.99 -0.99 12.63
C GLU A 18 -18.65 0.18 11.87
N PRO A 19 -17.91 1.09 11.19
CA PRO A 19 -18.54 2.19 10.45
C PRO A 19 -19.34 1.72 9.23
N ARG A 20 -19.19 0.44 8.84
CA ARG A 20 -19.94 -0.18 7.73
C ARG A 20 -21.17 -0.95 8.21
N GLY A 21 -21.41 -0.99 9.53
CA GLY A 21 -22.60 -1.61 10.13
C GLY A 21 -22.52 -3.13 10.30
N TYR A 22 -21.32 -3.72 10.27
CA TYR A 22 -21.16 -5.14 10.55
C TYR A 22 -21.43 -5.45 12.03
N ASP A 23 -22.02 -6.61 12.29
CA ASP A 23 -22.27 -7.10 13.65
C ASP A 23 -21.00 -7.74 14.23
N MET A 24 -20.44 -7.10 15.26
CA MET A 24 -19.19 -7.50 15.94
C MET A 24 -19.40 -8.50 17.07
N ALA A 25 -20.61 -9.03 17.29
CA ALA A 25 -20.83 -10.00 18.34
C ALA A 25 -20.00 -11.28 18.13
N THR A 26 -19.32 -11.72 19.19
CA THR A 26 -18.48 -12.93 19.20
C THR A 26 -18.96 -13.94 20.23
N ASP A 27 -18.59 -15.21 20.05
CA ASP A 27 -18.68 -16.23 21.10
C ASP A 27 -17.56 -16.09 22.15
N ALA A 28 -17.51 -17.03 23.10
CA ALA A 28 -16.49 -17.05 24.16
C ALA A 28 -15.08 -17.34 23.61
N GLU A 29 -15.01 -17.94 22.42
CA GLU A 29 -13.80 -18.29 21.69
C GLU A 29 -13.33 -17.15 20.75
N GLY A 30 -14.08 -16.06 20.64
CA GLY A 30 -13.76 -14.88 19.83
C GLY A 30 -14.13 -15.01 18.35
N THR A 31 -14.96 -15.98 17.98
CA THR A 31 -15.48 -16.15 16.62
C THR A 31 -16.71 -15.26 16.42
N PHE A 32 -16.75 -14.53 15.30
CA PHE A 32 -17.93 -13.72 14.94
C PHE A 32 -19.16 -14.60 14.70
N LEU A 33 -20.25 -14.26 15.39
CA LEU A 33 -21.53 -14.98 15.33
C LEU A 33 -22.26 -14.73 14.00
N ASN A 34 -22.16 -13.52 13.48
CA ASN A 34 -22.76 -13.15 12.20
C ASN A 34 -21.93 -13.72 11.02
N LEU A 35 -22.63 -14.38 10.08
CA LEU A 35 -22.00 -15.04 8.93
C LEU A 35 -21.32 -14.05 7.96
N GLU A 36 -21.92 -12.89 7.71
CA GLU A 36 -21.36 -11.86 6.83
C GLU A 36 -20.11 -11.26 7.45
N THR A 37 -20.17 -10.92 8.74
CA THR A 37 -19.01 -10.46 9.51
C THR A 37 -17.89 -11.49 9.49
N ARG A 38 -18.22 -12.78 9.73
CA ARG A 38 -17.24 -13.87 9.73
C ARG A 38 -16.58 -14.03 8.35
N SER A 39 -17.36 -13.93 7.29
CA SER A 39 -16.84 -14.01 5.91
C SER A 39 -15.93 -12.83 5.59
N ALA A 40 -16.31 -11.61 5.99
CA ALA A 40 -15.49 -10.42 5.85
C ALA A 40 -14.20 -10.52 6.68
N TRP A 41 -14.27 -11.05 7.90
CA TRP A 41 -13.11 -11.30 8.77
C TRP A 41 -12.13 -12.26 8.14
N LEU A 42 -12.59 -13.38 7.57
CA LEU A 42 -11.71 -14.34 6.89
C LEU A 42 -11.00 -13.71 5.69
N GLY A 43 -11.70 -12.88 4.90
CA GLY A 43 -11.10 -12.12 3.81
C GLY A 43 -10.08 -11.10 4.31
N TYR A 44 -10.39 -10.38 5.39
CA TYR A 44 -9.48 -9.42 6.01
C TYR A 44 -8.23 -10.10 6.56
N LEU A 45 -8.39 -11.23 7.25
CA LEU A 45 -7.32 -12.05 7.78
C LEU A 45 -6.45 -12.63 6.65
N ALA A 46 -7.03 -13.07 5.54
CA ALA A 46 -6.26 -13.52 4.38
C ALA A 46 -5.41 -12.38 3.76
N ALA A 47 -5.93 -11.15 3.75
CA ALA A 47 -5.22 -10.00 3.19
C ALA A 47 -4.13 -9.43 4.12
N HIS A 48 -4.33 -9.48 5.44
CA HIS A 48 -3.48 -8.82 6.43
C HIS A 48 -2.71 -9.80 7.35
N GLY A 49 -3.03 -11.09 7.28
CA GLY A 49 -2.40 -12.18 8.02
C GLY A 49 -1.01 -12.54 7.51
N GLU A 50 -0.51 -13.71 7.88
CA GLU A 50 0.85 -14.15 7.56
C GLU A 50 1.08 -14.32 6.05
N ASP A 51 0.08 -14.86 5.35
CA ASP A 51 0.08 -15.03 3.89
C ASP A 51 -0.38 -13.76 3.14
N GLY A 52 -0.74 -12.71 3.87
CA GLY A 52 -1.15 -11.43 3.32
C GLY A 52 0.01 -10.67 2.69
N CYS A 53 -0.24 -9.96 1.59
CA CYS A 53 0.75 -9.08 0.96
C CYS A 53 1.01 -7.86 1.87
N LYS A 54 1.94 -7.99 2.82
CA LYS A 54 2.42 -6.88 3.63
C LYS A 54 3.47 -6.09 2.83
N PRO A 55 3.37 -4.76 2.71
CA PRO A 55 4.49 -3.96 2.23
C PRO A 55 5.64 -4.10 3.24
N VAL A 56 6.69 -4.83 2.87
CA VAL A 56 7.88 -5.03 3.69
C VAL A 56 8.91 -3.97 3.32
N GLY A 57 9.39 -3.22 4.32
CA GLY A 57 10.42 -2.20 4.13
C GLY A 57 9.89 -0.81 3.77
N GLN A 58 10.78 0.03 3.24
CA GLN A 58 10.49 1.43 2.92
C GLN A 58 9.59 1.54 1.68
N GLN A 59 8.42 2.18 1.83
CA GLN A 59 7.55 2.48 0.70
C GLN A 59 8.23 3.45 -0.28
N LEU A 60 8.30 3.03 -1.55
CA LEU A 60 8.76 3.85 -2.65
C LEU A 60 7.59 4.66 -3.22
N TYR A 61 7.84 5.93 -3.50
CA TYR A 61 6.90 6.83 -4.16
C TYR A 61 7.46 7.27 -5.49
N ALA A 62 6.56 7.62 -6.42
CA ALA A 62 6.92 8.20 -7.68
C ALA A 62 6.12 9.47 -7.97
N ARG A 63 6.68 10.32 -8.81
CA ARG A 63 5.99 11.45 -9.45
C ARG A 63 6.30 11.43 -10.94
N MET A 64 5.33 11.80 -11.76
CA MET A 64 5.54 11.93 -13.20
C MET A 64 6.62 12.97 -13.50
N ARG A 65 7.45 12.70 -14.52
CA ARG A 65 8.39 13.72 -14.99
C ARG A 65 7.64 14.86 -15.66
N PRO A 66 7.99 16.13 -15.35
CA PRO A 66 7.37 17.28 -15.99
C PRO A 66 7.68 17.26 -17.49
N GLY A 67 6.67 17.51 -18.33
CA GLY A 67 6.80 17.49 -19.80
C GLY A 67 6.89 16.09 -20.43
N GLY A 68 6.84 15.02 -19.64
CA GLY A 68 6.77 13.64 -20.14
C GLY A 68 5.37 13.25 -20.62
N ARG A 69 5.28 12.08 -21.26
CA ARG A 69 4.03 11.53 -21.83
C ARG A 69 2.87 11.49 -20.84
N TYR A 70 3.17 11.22 -19.57
CA TYR A 70 2.18 11.04 -18.50
C TYR A 70 2.09 12.22 -17.53
N ALA A 71 2.76 13.35 -17.82
CA ALA A 71 2.83 14.51 -16.93
C ALA A 71 1.45 15.10 -16.56
N HIS A 72 0.45 14.90 -17.42
CA HIS A 72 -0.91 15.41 -17.22
C HIS A 72 -1.76 14.54 -16.26
N GLN A 73 -1.34 13.32 -15.93
CA GLN A 73 -2.17 12.39 -15.16
C GLN A 73 -2.26 12.79 -13.68
N THR A 74 -1.14 13.25 -13.11
CA THR A 74 -1.08 13.71 -11.72
C THR A 74 0.20 14.49 -11.46
N ASP A 75 0.10 15.47 -10.56
CA ASP A 75 1.19 16.24 -9.97
C ASP A 75 1.61 15.72 -8.58
N LYS A 76 0.85 14.79 -8.00
CA LYS A 76 1.05 14.24 -6.65
C LYS A 76 2.02 13.06 -6.64
N LEU A 77 2.58 12.79 -5.47
CA LEU A 77 3.30 11.54 -5.21
C LEU A 77 2.31 10.38 -5.11
N PHE A 78 2.67 9.25 -5.71
CA PHE A 78 1.89 8.02 -5.62
C PHE A 78 2.78 6.85 -5.21
N PRO A 79 2.26 5.90 -4.42
CA PRO A 79 3.02 4.72 -4.02
C PRO A 79 3.29 3.84 -5.24
N VAL A 80 4.51 3.34 -5.35
CA VAL A 80 4.93 2.44 -6.42
C VAL A 80 5.76 1.29 -5.89
N ARG A 81 5.88 0.25 -6.71
CA ARG A 81 6.86 -0.83 -6.56
C ARG A 81 7.59 -1.01 -7.88
N VAL A 82 8.88 -1.33 -7.80
CA VAL A 82 9.66 -1.74 -8.98
C VAL A 82 9.66 -3.25 -9.02
N GLY A 83 9.28 -3.81 -10.15
CA GLY A 83 9.16 -5.26 -10.32
C GLY A 83 9.53 -5.69 -11.73
N LYS A 84 9.30 -6.98 -12.01
CA LYS A 84 9.47 -7.51 -13.37
C LYS A 84 8.57 -6.75 -14.33
N ALA A 85 9.11 -6.34 -15.47
CA ALA A 85 8.33 -5.71 -16.53
C ALA A 85 7.27 -6.71 -17.02
N PRO A 86 5.98 -6.31 -17.10
CA PRO A 86 4.99 -7.08 -17.83
C PRO A 86 5.28 -7.02 -19.34
N TYR A 87 5.76 -5.87 -19.83
CA TYR A 87 6.15 -5.60 -21.21
C TYR A 87 7.27 -4.55 -21.25
N ASP A 88 8.22 -4.69 -22.18
CA ASP A 88 9.33 -3.75 -22.42
C ASP A 88 10.02 -3.23 -21.14
N ASP A 89 10.07 -1.91 -20.94
CA ASP A 89 10.71 -1.23 -19.83
C ASP A 89 9.72 -0.73 -18.75
N TYR A 90 8.46 -1.19 -18.78
CA TYR A 90 7.39 -0.80 -17.85
C TYR A 90 7.50 -1.51 -16.48
N VAL A 91 8.61 -1.28 -15.78
CA VAL A 91 8.92 -1.94 -14.50
C VAL A 91 8.34 -1.25 -13.27
N VAL A 92 7.74 -0.06 -13.42
CA VAL A 92 7.19 0.71 -12.29
C VAL A 92 5.70 0.44 -12.19
N HIS A 93 5.28 -0.25 -11.13
CA HIS A 93 3.89 -0.61 -10.88
C HIS A 93 3.28 0.28 -9.81
N GLY A 94 2.09 0.83 -10.08
CA GLY A 94 1.36 1.75 -9.21
C GLY A 94 0.93 3.02 -9.92
N GLY A 95 0.28 3.93 -9.19
CA GLY A 95 -0.20 5.20 -9.74
C GLY A 95 -1.43 5.11 -10.67
N PRO A 96 -1.88 6.24 -11.23
CA PRO A 96 -3.17 6.34 -11.94
C PRO A 96 -3.32 5.42 -13.17
N GLY A 97 -2.22 5.20 -13.89
CA GLY A 97 -2.15 4.41 -15.12
C GLY A 97 -1.65 2.98 -14.89
N GLY A 98 -1.42 2.58 -13.64
CA GLY A 98 -1.06 1.21 -13.25
C GLY A 98 0.39 0.81 -13.50
N VAL A 99 0.96 1.12 -14.67
CA VAL A 99 2.34 0.77 -15.03
C VAL A 99 3.05 1.86 -15.83
N TYR A 100 4.33 2.08 -15.55
CA TYR A 100 5.17 3.10 -16.20
C TYR A 100 6.60 2.61 -16.42
N ALA A 101 7.30 3.23 -17.37
CA ALA A 101 8.73 3.03 -17.54
C ALA A 101 9.56 3.86 -16.55
N LEU A 102 10.77 3.41 -16.23
CA LEU A 102 11.71 4.14 -15.33
C LEU A 102 11.97 5.57 -15.83
N ARG A 103 11.98 5.76 -17.16
CA ARG A 103 12.24 7.04 -17.81
C ARG A 103 11.14 8.07 -17.58
N ASP A 104 9.93 7.64 -17.23
CA ASP A 104 8.75 8.52 -17.17
C ASP A 104 8.49 9.09 -15.78
N VAL A 105 9.20 8.58 -14.76
CA VAL A 105 8.98 8.95 -13.36
C VAL A 105 10.26 9.40 -12.66
N HIS A 106 10.06 10.15 -11.57
CA HIS A 106 11.05 10.44 -10.54
C HIS A 106 10.70 9.66 -9.28
N PHE A 107 11.71 9.15 -8.58
CA PHE A 107 11.54 8.31 -7.40
C PHE A 107 11.77 9.09 -6.11
N PHE A 108 10.97 8.79 -5.10
CA PHE A 108 11.02 9.42 -3.80
C PHE A 108 10.82 8.40 -2.69
N VAL A 109 11.41 8.68 -1.54
CA VAL A 109 11.05 8.07 -0.25
C VAL A 109 10.60 9.17 0.69
N LEU A 110 9.72 8.84 1.63
CA LEU A 110 9.31 9.77 2.67
C LEU A 110 10.20 9.55 3.89
N VAL A 111 10.97 10.57 4.26
CA VAL A 111 11.78 10.61 5.50
C VAL A 111 11.16 11.68 6.39
N ASP A 112 10.66 11.31 7.57
CA ASP A 112 9.91 12.20 8.47
C ASP A 112 8.75 12.93 7.77
N GLY A 113 8.05 12.23 6.86
CA GLY A 113 6.95 12.77 6.06
C GLY A 113 7.38 13.70 4.92
N LYS A 114 8.68 13.97 4.75
CA LYS A 114 9.21 14.82 3.68
C LYS A 114 9.72 13.98 2.51
N PRO A 115 9.38 14.35 1.26
CA PRO A 115 9.84 13.60 0.10
C PRO A 115 11.31 13.87 -0.21
N MET A 116 12.12 12.82 -0.12
CA MET A 116 13.52 12.79 -0.55
C MET A 116 13.63 12.08 -1.89
N ARG A 117 14.18 12.76 -2.89
CA ARG A 117 14.34 12.22 -4.24
C ARG A 117 15.51 11.24 -4.32
N LEU A 118 15.32 10.12 -5.00
CA LEU A 118 16.34 9.07 -5.16
C LEU A 118 17.10 9.14 -6.50
N ASP A 119 16.49 9.67 -7.56
CA ASP A 119 17.02 9.61 -8.93
C ASP A 119 17.66 10.93 -9.41
N GLY A 120 18.38 11.63 -8.53
CA GLY A 120 19.07 12.89 -8.82
C GLY A 120 20.50 12.92 -8.31
N LYS A 121 21.36 13.76 -8.92
CA LYS A 121 22.64 14.14 -8.32
C LYS A 121 22.40 14.63 -6.88
N PRO A 122 23.29 14.31 -5.93
CA PRO A 122 23.12 14.67 -4.53
C PRO A 122 22.81 16.17 -4.41
N ILE A 123 21.77 16.48 -3.66
CA ILE A 123 21.47 17.84 -3.25
C ILE A 123 22.64 18.23 -2.36
N ASN A 124 23.53 19.10 -2.84
CA ASN A 124 24.60 19.66 -2.01
C ASN A 124 23.96 20.25 -0.75
N ALA A 125 24.14 19.57 0.38
CA ALA A 125 23.95 20.16 1.69
C ALA A 125 24.97 21.30 1.81
N ARG A 126 24.47 22.53 1.84
CA ARG A 126 25.24 23.69 2.30
C ARG A 126 25.17 23.75 3.82
#